data_AF-A0A6A4L7X5-F1
#
_entry.id   AF-A0A6A4L7X5-F1
#
_cell.length_a   1.000
_cell.length_b   1.000
_cell.length_c   1.000
_cell.angle_alpha   90.00
_cell.angle_beta   90.00
_cell.angle_gamma   90.00
#
_symmetry.space_group_name_H-M   'P 1'
#
loop_
_entity.id
_entity.type
_entity.pdbx_description
1 polymer ?
#
loop_
_entity_poly.entity_id
_entity_poly.type
_entity_poly.pdbx_seq_one_letter_code
_entity_poly.pdbx_strand_id
1 'polypeptide(L)'
;MMESQCFNPNAQVATQETHFTAMESISKKPQRGGNFTVEEDKLLVSAWLNISMDAVQGDDNVAPDNFVDLERPTGQKASKARIKECKSKLTDKKLEMLGKTYDQEQEKIRIKQELLEMKQFEADERVMMMDLNYLSEEQQEFYRLRRLEILEKRRVQ
;
A
#
# COMPACT_ATOMS: atom_id res chain seq x y z
N MET A 1 -40.30 -6.92 48.29
CA MET A 1 -40.43 -8.05 49.23
C MET A 1 -41.46 -8.98 48.61
N MET A 2 -41.24 -10.25 48.27
CA MET A 2 -40.24 -11.24 48.61
C MET A 2 -39.85 -12.05 47.37
N GLU A 3 -38.59 -12.46 47.33
CA GLU A 3 -38.05 -13.55 46.52
C GLU A 3 -38.54 -14.92 47.02
N SER A 4 -38.27 -15.96 46.21
CA SER A 4 -37.94 -17.34 46.60
C SER A 4 -38.97 -18.43 46.26
N GLN A 5 -38.64 -19.25 45.25
CA GLN A 5 -38.35 -20.69 45.41
C GLN A 5 -37.77 -21.23 44.08
N CYS A 6 -36.46 -21.33 43.90
CA CYS A 6 -35.54 -22.40 44.34
C CYS A 6 -35.82 -23.78 43.72
N PHE A 7 -35.10 -24.14 42.63
CA PHE A 7 -34.51 -25.47 42.51
C PHE A 7 -33.24 -25.46 41.62
N ASN A 8 -32.10 -25.69 42.26
CA ASN A 8 -30.81 -26.08 41.71
C ASN A 8 -30.50 -27.42 42.42
N PRO A 9 -29.98 -28.46 41.75
CA PRO A 9 -28.51 -28.58 41.70
C PRO A 9 -28.00 -29.31 40.44
N ASN A 10 -26.97 -28.77 39.79
CA ASN A 10 -25.79 -29.59 39.51
C ASN A 10 -24.57 -28.73 39.21
N ALA A 11 -23.87 -28.41 40.29
CA ALA A 11 -22.45 -28.11 40.25
C ALA A 11 -21.69 -29.43 40.49
N GLN A 12 -20.80 -29.81 39.59
CA GLN A 12 -19.61 -30.58 39.96
C GLN A 12 -18.39 -30.04 39.20
N VAL A 13 -17.53 -29.42 40.00
CA VAL A 13 -16.12 -29.13 39.72
C VAL A 13 -15.33 -30.40 40.03
N ALA A 14 -14.38 -30.78 39.16
CA ALA A 14 -13.32 -31.73 39.51
C ALA A 14 -12.05 -31.42 38.72
N THR A 15 -11.14 -30.69 39.36
CA THR A 15 -9.71 -30.66 39.06
C THR A 15 -9.05 -31.91 39.61
N GLN A 16 -8.24 -32.61 38.80
CA GLN A 16 -7.17 -33.49 39.28
C GLN A 16 -5.91 -33.31 38.42
N GLU A 17 -4.78 -33.32 39.11
CA GLU A 17 -3.43 -32.99 38.66
C GLU A 17 -2.67 -34.20 38.08
N THR A 18 -1.64 -33.88 37.28
CA THR A 18 -0.31 -34.52 37.23
C THR A 18 -0.17 -36.03 37.03
N HIS A 19 0.34 -36.44 35.85
CA HIS A 19 1.53 -37.31 35.77
C HIS A 19 2.28 -37.14 34.43
N PHE A 20 3.59 -36.93 34.56
CA PHE A 20 4.61 -36.83 33.53
C PHE A 20 5.00 -38.19 32.91
N THR A 21 5.56 -38.12 31.70
CA THR A 21 6.57 -39.01 31.05
C THR A 21 6.07 -40.03 30.01
N ALA A 22 6.39 -39.78 28.73
CA ALA A 22 7.26 -40.64 27.91
C ALA A 22 7.40 -40.07 26.49
N MET A 23 8.65 -39.97 26.05
CA MET A 23 9.07 -39.57 24.71
C MET A 23 8.53 -40.55 23.66
N GLU A 24 8.00 -40.07 22.53
CA GLU A 24 8.38 -40.66 21.24
C GLU A 24 8.14 -39.70 20.06
N SER A 25 9.13 -39.71 19.20
CA SER A 25 9.42 -38.83 18.08
C SER A 25 8.50 -39.06 16.89
N ILE A 26 7.89 -37.99 16.38
CA ILE A 26 7.56 -37.90 14.96
C ILE A 26 8.03 -36.52 14.48
N SER A 27 9.23 -36.51 13.88
CA SER A 27 9.75 -35.38 13.11
C SER A 27 8.77 -35.09 11.97
N LYS A 28 7.79 -34.22 12.21
CA LYS A 28 6.97 -33.66 11.14
C LYS A 28 7.91 -32.80 10.30
N LYS A 29 8.14 -33.25 9.06
CA LYS A 29 8.82 -32.48 8.02
C LYS A 29 8.23 -31.06 8.03
N PRO A 30 9.05 -29.99 7.96
CA PRO A 30 8.54 -28.63 7.97
C PRO A 30 7.51 -28.50 6.85
N GLN A 31 6.27 -28.27 7.27
CA GLN A 31 5.15 -28.05 6.36
C GLN A 31 5.54 -26.88 5.47
N ARG A 32 5.42 -27.07 4.15
CA ARG A 32 5.79 -26.08 3.11
C ARG A 32 5.37 -24.69 3.60
N GLY A 33 6.35 -23.78 3.66
CA GLY A 33 6.20 -22.43 4.20
C GLY A 33 4.99 -21.73 3.60
N GLY A 34 4.35 -20.88 4.41
CA GLY A 34 3.27 -20.01 3.96
C GLY A 34 3.70 -19.12 2.78
N ASN A 35 2.73 -18.47 2.16
CA ASN A 35 2.97 -17.54 1.06
C ASN A 35 3.94 -16.43 1.50
N PHE A 36 4.77 -15.96 0.57
CA PHE A 36 5.66 -14.81 0.79
C PHE A 36 4.86 -13.60 1.25
N THR A 37 5.37 -12.94 2.28
CA THR A 37 4.89 -11.64 2.74
C THR A 37 5.45 -10.53 1.85
N VAL A 38 4.78 -9.37 1.85
CA VAL A 38 5.22 -8.20 1.07
C VAL A 38 6.61 -7.73 1.51
N GLU A 39 6.94 -7.93 2.77
CA GLU A 39 8.23 -7.61 3.38
C GLU A 39 9.33 -8.55 2.87
N GLU A 40 9.04 -9.85 2.78
CA GLU A 40 9.96 -10.84 2.21
C GLU A 40 10.17 -10.63 0.72
N ASP A 41 9.12 -10.29 -0.03
CA ASP A 41 9.24 -9.94 -1.46
C ASP A 41 10.13 -8.71 -1.65
N LYS A 42 9.95 -7.66 -0.85
CA LYS A 42 10.82 -6.47 -0.87
C LYS A 42 12.26 -6.82 -0.54
N LEU A 43 12.48 -7.68 0.45
CA LEU A 43 13.81 -8.14 0.84
C LEU A 43 14.47 -8.96 -0.27
N LEU A 44 13.73 -9.85 -0.93
CA LEU A 44 14.20 -10.65 -2.07
C LEU A 44 14.59 -9.77 -3.26
N VAL A 45 13.74 -8.79 -3.60
CA VAL A 45 14.02 -7.81 -4.67
C VAL A 45 15.27 -6.99 -4.34
N SER A 46 15.44 -6.58 -3.08
CA SER A 46 16.61 -5.80 -2.63
C SER A 46 17.88 -6.64 -2.64
N ALA A 47 17.83 -7.87 -2.15
CA ALA A 47 18.96 -8.80 -2.15
C ALA A 47 19.42 -9.09 -3.59
N TRP A 48 18.49 -9.38 -4.50
CA TRP A 48 18.81 -9.59 -5.92
C TRP A 48 19.58 -8.42 -6.55
N LEU A 49 19.22 -7.19 -6.21
CA LEU A 49 19.90 -6.00 -6.73
C LEU A 49 21.33 -5.87 -6.17
N ASN A 50 21.53 -6.16 -4.87
CA ASN A 50 22.84 -6.01 -4.21
C ASN A 50 23.87 -7.07 -4.61
N ILE A 51 23.46 -8.31 -4.89
CA ILE A 51 24.40 -9.41 -5.21
C ILE A 51 25.16 -9.14 -6.53
N SER A 52 24.66 -8.24 -7.39
CA SER A 52 25.32 -7.85 -8.64
C SER A 52 26.51 -6.89 -8.47
N MET A 53 26.85 -6.50 -7.23
CA MET A 53 27.92 -5.56 -6.92
C MET A 53 29.18 -6.15 -6.26
N ASP A 54 29.15 -7.37 -5.74
CA ASP A 54 30.33 -7.96 -5.07
C ASP A 54 31.15 -8.84 -6.02
N ALA A 55 32.24 -8.28 -6.55
CA ALA A 55 33.29 -9.09 -7.15
C ALA A 55 34.00 -9.86 -6.03
N VAL A 56 33.85 -11.19 -6.03
CA VAL A 56 34.62 -12.11 -5.17
C VAL A 56 36.10 -11.88 -5.49
N GLN A 57 36.79 -11.13 -4.60
CA GLN A 57 38.22 -10.94 -4.66
C GLN A 57 38.87 -12.26 -4.27
N GLY A 58 39.35 -12.99 -5.28
CA GLY A 58 40.10 -14.23 -5.11
C GLY A 58 41.45 -13.95 -4.47
N ASP A 59 41.79 -14.77 -3.48
CA ASP A 59 43.07 -14.83 -2.81
C ASP A 59 44.16 -15.32 -3.79
N ASP A 60 45.20 -14.51 -3.99
CA ASP A 60 46.31 -14.76 -4.91
C ASP A 60 47.34 -15.72 -4.29
N ASN A 61 47.11 -17.03 -4.40
CA ASN A 61 48.16 -18.04 -4.20
C ASN A 61 48.41 -18.80 -5.52
N VAL A 62 49.52 -18.47 -6.18
CA VAL A 62 49.88 -18.93 -7.53
C VAL A 62 50.52 -20.32 -7.50
N ALA A 63 50.00 -21.23 -8.30
CA ALA A 63 50.76 -22.35 -8.88
C ALA A 63 50.46 -22.40 -10.41
N PRO A 64 51.47 -22.40 -11.29
CA PRO A 64 51.28 -22.40 -12.73
C PRO A 64 51.43 -23.82 -13.29
N ASP A 65 50.34 -24.39 -13.79
CA ASP A 65 50.31 -25.20 -15.02
C ASP A 65 48.98 -25.94 -15.09
N ASN A 66 47.98 -25.23 -15.59
CA ASN A 66 46.84 -25.78 -16.33
C ASN A 66 46.24 -24.60 -17.11
N PHE A 67 47.00 -24.12 -18.10
CA PHE A 67 46.46 -23.25 -19.13
C PHE A 67 45.52 -24.11 -19.99
N VAL A 68 44.29 -24.29 -19.50
CA VAL A 68 43.19 -24.75 -20.32
C VAL A 68 42.88 -23.59 -21.25
N ASP A 69 43.23 -23.73 -22.52
CA ASP A 69 42.78 -22.82 -23.58
C ASP A 69 41.28 -23.05 -23.77
N LEU A 70 40.49 -22.60 -22.79
CA LEU A 70 39.06 -22.37 -22.92
C LEU A 70 38.95 -21.15 -23.81
N GLU A 71 39.06 -21.43 -25.11
CA GLU A 71 38.81 -20.51 -26.21
C GLU A 71 37.66 -19.59 -25.80
N ARG A 72 38.04 -18.37 -25.42
CA ARG A 72 37.12 -17.33 -24.95
C ARG A 72 36.04 -17.22 -26.01
N PRO A 73 34.73 -17.44 -25.72
CA PRO A 73 33.72 -17.47 -26.75
C PRO A 73 33.75 -16.16 -27.54
N THR A 74 34.11 -16.29 -28.82
CA THR A 74 34.30 -15.17 -29.73
C THR A 74 32.98 -14.43 -29.90
N GLY A 75 32.90 -13.26 -29.27
CA GLY A 75 32.21 -12.10 -29.80
C GLY A 75 30.69 -12.16 -29.98
N GLN A 76 29.91 -12.24 -28.90
CA GLN A 76 28.52 -11.74 -28.92
C GLN A 76 28.44 -10.19 -28.79
N LYS A 77 29.40 -9.45 -29.40
CA LYS A 77 29.47 -7.97 -29.33
C LYS A 77 28.24 -7.31 -29.97
N ALA A 78 27.66 -7.92 -31.01
CA ALA A 78 26.41 -7.48 -31.61
C ALA A 78 25.16 -7.89 -30.81
N SER A 79 25.17 -9.09 -30.18
CA SER A 79 24.00 -9.60 -29.43
C SER A 79 23.79 -8.85 -28.10
N LYS A 80 24.86 -8.55 -27.35
CA LYS A 80 24.78 -7.71 -26.13
C LYS A 80 24.35 -6.27 -26.41
N ALA A 81 24.73 -5.71 -27.56
CA ALA A 81 24.31 -4.36 -27.96
C ALA A 81 22.80 -4.28 -28.21
N ARG A 82 22.23 -5.26 -28.93
CA ARG A 82 20.78 -5.34 -29.19
C ARG A 82 19.95 -5.56 -27.92
N ILE A 83 20.46 -6.34 -26.97
CA ILE A 83 19.79 -6.54 -25.67
C ILE A 83 19.81 -5.25 -24.83
N LYS A 84 20.93 -4.50 -24.81
CA LYS A 84 21.03 -3.19 -24.12
C LYS A 84 20.07 -2.16 -24.73
N GLU A 85 20.01 -2.09 -26.06
CA GLU A 85 19.14 -1.17 -26.78
C GLU A 85 17.66 -1.48 -26.55
N CYS A 86 17.26 -2.77 -26.59
CA CYS A 86 15.88 -3.18 -26.32
C CYS A 86 15.46 -2.87 -24.86
N LYS A 87 16.37 -3.05 -23.89
CA LYS A 87 16.13 -2.65 -22.49
C LYS A 87 15.99 -1.14 -22.32
N SER A 88 16.81 -0.33 -23.01
CA SER A 88 16.69 1.14 -22.95
C SER A 88 15.38 1.66 -23.56
N LYS A 89 14.96 1.11 -24.70
CA LYS A 89 13.68 1.49 -25.33
C LYS A 89 12.47 1.12 -24.46
N LEU A 90 12.57 0.04 -23.69
CA LEU A 90 11.53 -0.36 -22.75
C LEU A 90 11.49 0.57 -21.52
N THR A 91 12.63 1.02 -21.02
CA THR A 91 12.69 1.99 -19.90
C THR A 91 12.17 3.36 -20.30
N ASP A 92 12.46 3.81 -21.53
CA ASP A 92 12.00 5.11 -22.03
C ASP A 92 10.47 5.12 -22.20
N LYS A 93 9.90 4.07 -22.80
CA LYS A 93 8.44 3.91 -22.92
C LYS A 93 7.74 3.81 -21.56
N LYS A 94 8.37 3.15 -20.58
CA LYS A 94 7.83 3.04 -19.22
C LYS A 94 7.82 4.41 -18.53
N LEU A 95 8.85 5.23 -18.73
CA LEU A 95 8.92 6.59 -18.20
C LEU A 95 7.88 7.52 -18.85
N GLU A 96 7.68 7.42 -20.15
CA GLU A 96 6.65 8.18 -20.87
C GLU A 96 5.23 7.82 -20.41
N MET A 97 4.94 6.52 -20.23
CA MET A 97 3.66 6.04 -19.68
C MET A 97 3.41 6.60 -18.28
N LEU A 98 4.42 6.60 -17.42
CA LEU A 98 4.35 7.15 -16.06
C LEU A 98 4.06 8.66 -16.07
N GLY A 99 4.72 9.42 -16.95
CA GLY A 99 4.45 10.85 -17.12
C GLY A 99 3.00 11.13 -17.51
N LYS A 100 2.50 10.43 -18.54
CA LYS A 100 1.11 10.57 -18.99
C LYS A 100 0.10 10.22 -17.90
N THR A 101 0.34 9.19 -17.10
CA THR A 101 -0.55 8.83 -15.98
C THR A 101 -0.54 9.87 -14.87
N TYR A 102 0.63 10.44 -14.56
CA TYR A 102 0.75 11.49 -13.56
C TYR A 102 0.01 12.76 -14.00
N ASP A 103 0.22 13.19 -15.25
CA ASP A 103 -0.46 14.38 -15.79
C ASP A 103 -1.98 14.21 -15.79
N GLN A 104 -2.48 13.02 -16.17
CA GLN A 104 -3.90 12.69 -16.10
C GLN A 104 -4.43 12.72 -14.65
N GLU A 105 -3.64 12.26 -13.69
CA GLU A 105 -4.04 12.24 -12.28
C GLU A 105 -4.06 13.65 -11.69
N GLN A 106 -3.09 14.50 -12.02
CA GLN A 106 -3.08 15.91 -11.64
C GLN A 106 -4.28 16.66 -12.21
N GLU A 107 -4.61 16.42 -13.48
CA GLU A 107 -5.77 17.05 -14.13
C GLU A 107 -7.08 16.61 -13.46
N LYS A 108 -7.22 15.33 -13.11
CA LYS A 108 -8.39 14.83 -12.36
C LYS A 108 -8.49 15.46 -10.98
N ILE A 109 -7.37 15.64 -10.29
CA ILE A 109 -7.35 16.32 -8.98
C ILE A 109 -7.82 17.76 -9.15
N ARG A 110 -7.31 18.48 -10.15
CA ARG A 110 -7.69 19.86 -10.46
C ARG A 110 -9.18 19.99 -10.75
N ILE A 111 -9.69 19.19 -11.69
CA ILE A 111 -11.13 19.18 -12.05
C ILE A 111 -11.98 18.86 -10.82
N LYS A 112 -11.55 17.93 -9.97
CA LYS A 112 -12.30 17.57 -8.76
C LYS A 112 -12.35 18.72 -7.74
N GLN A 113 -11.26 19.49 -7.60
CA GLN A 113 -11.22 20.67 -6.74
C GLN A 113 -12.16 21.77 -7.26
N GLU A 114 -12.08 22.08 -8.55
CA GLU A 114 -12.97 23.06 -9.20
C GLU A 114 -14.44 22.63 -9.12
N LEU A 115 -14.74 21.34 -9.31
CA LEU A 115 -16.08 20.79 -9.14
C LEU A 115 -16.60 20.96 -7.71
N LEU A 116 -15.74 20.77 -6.72
CA LEU A 116 -16.12 20.93 -5.31
C LEU A 116 -16.42 22.41 -5.01
N GLU A 117 -15.64 23.32 -5.56
CA GLU A 117 -15.83 24.76 -5.44
C GLU A 117 -17.12 25.22 -6.12
N MET A 118 -17.36 24.81 -7.36
CA MET A 118 -18.61 25.09 -8.07
C MET A 118 -19.83 24.55 -7.32
N LYS A 119 -19.74 23.35 -6.74
CA LYS A 119 -20.84 22.76 -5.96
C LYS A 119 -21.10 23.52 -4.66
N GLN A 120 -20.05 24.03 -4.00
CA GLN A 120 -20.20 24.90 -2.84
C GLN A 120 -20.86 26.22 -3.23
N PHE A 121 -20.41 26.83 -4.33
CA PHE A 121 -21.02 28.05 -4.85
C PHE A 121 -22.51 27.85 -5.13
N GLU A 122 -22.89 26.77 -5.81
CA GLU A 122 -24.30 26.46 -6.07
C GLU A 122 -25.11 26.24 -4.78
N ALA A 123 -24.53 25.58 -3.77
CA ALA A 123 -25.18 25.43 -2.47
C ALA A 123 -25.37 26.77 -1.76
N ASP A 124 -24.39 27.67 -1.85
CA ASP A 124 -24.46 29.00 -1.30
C ASP A 124 -25.50 29.86 -2.02
N GLU A 125 -25.57 29.79 -3.36
CA GLU A 125 -26.59 30.46 -4.17
C GLU A 125 -28.01 29.98 -3.81
N ARG A 126 -28.20 28.68 -3.55
CA ARG A 126 -29.47 28.17 -3.03
C ARG A 126 -29.85 28.79 -1.69
N VAL A 127 -28.87 28.99 -0.79
CA VAL A 127 -29.10 29.63 0.51
C VAL A 127 -29.41 31.14 0.37
N MET A 128 -28.71 31.82 -0.54
CA MET A 128 -28.92 33.25 -0.84
C MET A 128 -30.31 33.50 -1.45
N MET A 129 -30.77 32.63 -2.36
CA MET A 129 -32.01 32.79 -3.11
C MET A 129 -33.26 32.15 -2.44
N MET A 130 -33.13 31.49 -1.30
CA MET A 130 -34.27 30.88 -0.59
C MET A 130 -35.27 31.93 -0.11
N ASP A 131 -36.55 31.79 -0.44
CA ASP A 131 -37.59 32.66 0.09
C ASP A 131 -37.87 32.34 1.56
N LEU A 132 -37.78 33.36 2.43
CA LEU A 132 -37.88 33.20 3.89
C LEU A 132 -39.34 33.28 4.40
N ASN A 133 -40.27 33.69 3.55
CA ASN A 133 -41.65 34.00 3.93
C ASN A 133 -42.47 32.79 4.41
N TYR A 134 -42.01 31.56 4.09
CA TYR A 134 -42.69 30.31 4.43
C TYR A 134 -42.02 29.54 5.57
N LEU A 135 -41.00 30.12 6.22
CA LEU A 135 -40.21 29.47 7.27
C LEU A 135 -40.48 30.09 8.64
N SER A 136 -40.27 29.33 9.72
CA SER A 136 -40.41 29.86 11.08
C SER A 136 -39.35 30.93 11.36
N GLU A 137 -39.62 31.83 12.29
CA GLU A 137 -38.71 32.95 12.62
C GLU A 137 -37.29 32.48 12.99
N GLU A 138 -37.19 31.36 13.73
CA GLU A 138 -35.91 30.74 14.08
C GLU A 138 -35.14 30.23 12.84
N GLN A 139 -35.86 29.65 11.88
CA GLN A 139 -35.28 29.20 10.61
C GLN A 139 -34.87 30.40 9.74
N GLN A 140 -35.68 31.47 9.73
CA GLN A 140 -35.35 32.69 8.99
C GLN A 140 -34.04 33.31 9.49
N GLU A 141 -33.87 33.40 10.81
CA GLU A 141 -32.66 33.94 11.41
C GLU A 141 -31.44 33.04 11.13
N PHE A 142 -31.60 31.72 11.20
CA PHE A 142 -30.57 30.77 10.80
C PHE A 142 -30.09 31.04 9.35
N TYR A 143 -31.01 31.23 8.40
CA TYR A 143 -30.63 31.51 7.01
C TYR A 143 -30.07 32.93 6.82
N ARG A 144 -30.52 33.95 7.58
CA ARG A 144 -29.90 35.29 7.57
C ARG A 144 -28.44 35.22 8.01
N LEU A 145 -28.16 34.56 9.12
CA LEU A 145 -26.79 34.36 9.63
C LEU A 145 -25.95 33.58 8.63
N ARG A 146 -26.50 32.53 8.02
CA ARG A 146 -25.80 31.74 6.99
C ARG A 146 -25.47 32.57 5.75
N ARG A 147 -26.35 33.46 5.31
CA ARG A 147 -26.06 34.41 4.20
C ARG A 147 -24.91 35.34 4.54
N LEU A 148 -24.87 35.88 5.76
CA LEU A 148 -23.77 36.73 6.22
C LEU A 148 -22.45 35.95 6.25
N GLU A 149 -22.46 34.71 6.74
CA GLU A 149 -21.28 33.83 6.74
C GLU A 149 -20.74 33.59 5.31
N ILE A 150 -21.63 33.34 4.34
CA ILE A 150 -21.26 33.14 2.93
C ILE A 150 -20.66 34.41 2.35
N LEU A 151 -21.28 35.58 2.57
CA LEU A 151 -20.77 36.86 2.09
C LEU A 151 -19.40 37.19 2.67
N GLU A 152 -19.18 36.88 3.95
CA GLU A 152 -17.89 37.11 4.61
C GLU A 152 -16.80 36.19 4.07
N LYS A 153 -17.11 34.91 3.84
CA LYS A 153 -16.17 33.97 3.19
C LYS A 153 -15.72 34.43 1.80
N ARG A 154 -16.64 35.02 1.03
CA ARG A 154 -16.36 35.57 -0.31
C ARG A 154 -15.53 36.86 -0.28
N ARG A 155 -15.38 37.54 0.87
CA ARG A 155 -14.50 38.71 1.01
C ARG A 155 -13.03 38.35 1.24
N VAL A 156 -12.77 37.14 1.71
CA VAL A 156 -11.43 36.70 2.16
C VAL A 156 -10.70 35.87 1.09
N GLN A 157 -11.40 35.44 0.04
CA GLN A 157 -10.83 34.79 -1.15
C GLN A 157 -10.46 35.82 -2.22
#